data_AF-A0A2T3IGF5-F1
#
_entry.id   AF-A0A2T3IGF5-F1
#
_cell.length_a   1.000
_cell.length_b   1.000
_cell.length_c   1.000
_cell.angle_alpha   90.00
_cell.angle_beta   90.00
_cell.angle_gamma   90.00
#
_symmetry.space_group_name_H-M   'P 1'
#
loop_
_entity.id
_entity.type
_entity.pdbx_description
1 polymer ?
#
loop_
_entity_poly.entity_id
_entity_poly.type
_entity_poly.pdbx_seq_one_letter_code
_entity_poly.pdbx_strand_id
1 'polypeptide(L)'
;MDNIPVWLATIKAWYREDNPNNIPPLIAIITTTPSALFTMSEINNTNVHQQEEALAYWLDGCQKICQFYHHQQPQLAFTYIQLPYAKLQALVCDPLQSATTKRWGLKKLDTVIVTLLEFCQSQPQSQWQQQSQDLIDLHVTFMAAQQHLNLRY
;
A
#
# COMPACT_ATOMS: atom_id res chain seq x y z
N MET A 1 -0.62 15.08 12.76
CA MET A 1 -1.67 14.57 13.65
C MET A 1 -1.51 13.06 13.73
N ASP A 2 -0.80 12.54 14.74
CA ASP A 2 -0.49 11.11 14.84
C ASP A 2 -1.58 10.36 15.62
N ASN A 3 -2.81 10.36 15.11
CA ASN A 3 -3.93 9.65 15.73
C ASN A 3 -4.62 8.74 14.72
N ILE A 4 -4.22 7.46 14.72
CA ILE A 4 -4.80 6.40 13.88
C ILE A 4 -6.32 6.29 14.08
N PRO A 5 -6.88 6.25 15.31
CA PRO A 5 -8.34 6.24 15.49
C PRO A 5 -9.08 7.38 14.79
N VAL A 6 -8.57 8.61 14.90
CA VAL A 6 -9.21 9.78 14.26
C VAL A 6 -9.13 9.65 12.74
N TRP A 7 -7.93 9.35 12.21
CA TRP A 7 -7.74 9.15 10.78
C TRP A 7 -8.63 8.02 10.23
N LEU A 8 -8.73 6.90 10.96
CA LEU A 8 -9.56 5.76 10.60
C LEU A 8 -11.05 6.11 10.58
N ALA A 9 -11.51 6.90 11.54
CA ALA A 9 -12.88 7.41 11.54
C ALA A 9 -13.14 8.31 10.32
N THR A 10 -12.19 9.17 9.96
CA THR A 10 -12.29 10.06 8.79
C THR A 10 -12.38 9.27 7.48
N ILE A 11 -11.48 8.30 7.25
CA ILE A 11 -11.54 7.51 6.02
C ILE A 11 -12.83 6.68 5.97
N LYS A 12 -13.25 6.06 7.09
CA LYS A 12 -14.53 5.33 7.17
C LYS A 12 -15.73 6.21 6.87
N ALA A 13 -15.73 7.47 7.31
CA ALA A 13 -16.80 8.41 6.99
C ALA A 13 -16.89 8.64 5.49
N TRP A 14 -15.75 8.85 4.81
CA TRP A 14 -15.71 8.98 3.35
C TRP A 14 -16.29 7.74 2.64
N TYR A 15 -15.94 6.53 3.09
CA TYR A 15 -16.52 5.28 2.52
C TYR A 15 -18.01 5.10 2.75
N ARG A 16 -18.60 5.80 3.73
CA ARG A 16 -20.04 5.76 4.01
C ARG A 16 -20.80 6.81 3.21
N GLU A 17 -20.13 7.82 2.66
CA GLU A 17 -20.76 8.80 1.79
C GLU A 17 -21.23 8.12 0.50
N ASP A 18 -22.45 8.43 0.07
CA ASP A 18 -23.05 7.91 -1.17
C ASP A 18 -22.53 8.66 -2.40
N ASN A 19 -21.20 8.83 -2.48
CA ASN A 19 -20.52 9.46 -3.62
C ASN A 19 -19.11 8.89 -3.83
N PRO A 20 -19.00 7.68 -4.41
CA PRO A 20 -17.71 7.01 -4.63
C PRO A 20 -16.77 7.74 -5.59
N ASN A 21 -17.27 8.74 -6.34
CA ASN A 21 -16.48 9.52 -7.30
C ASN A 21 -15.90 10.81 -6.69
N ASN A 22 -16.19 11.10 -5.42
CA ASN A 22 -15.63 12.26 -4.71
C ASN A 22 -14.18 11.98 -4.24
N ILE A 23 -13.27 11.85 -5.20
CA ILE A 23 -11.87 11.46 -4.98
C ILE A 23 -10.99 12.55 -4.34
N PRO A 24 -11.16 13.86 -4.59
CA PRO A 24 -10.26 14.88 -3.99
C PRO A 24 -10.20 14.84 -2.44
N PRO A 25 -11.30 14.65 -1.71
CA PRO A 25 -11.24 14.42 -0.26
C PRO A 25 -10.49 13.15 0.13
N LEU A 26 -10.64 12.05 -0.63
CA LEU A 26 -9.90 10.81 -0.37
C LEU A 26 -8.39 11.03 -0.51
N ILE A 27 -7.94 11.79 -1.52
CA ILE A 27 -6.52 12.16 -1.67
C ILE A 27 -6.02 12.92 -0.43
N ALA A 28 -6.80 13.89 0.07
CA ALA A 28 -6.44 14.62 1.28
C ALA A 28 -6.32 13.69 2.51
N ILE A 29 -7.20 12.69 2.62
CA ILE A 29 -7.15 11.69 3.70
C ILE A 29 -5.90 10.79 3.57
N ILE A 30 -5.58 10.31 2.36
CA ILE A 30 -4.43 9.44 2.10
C ILE A 30 -3.10 10.17 2.28
N THR A 31 -3.03 11.46 1.94
CA THR A 31 -1.82 12.28 2.12
C THR A 31 -1.58 12.67 3.58
N THR A 32 -2.62 12.68 4.41
CA THR A 32 -2.56 12.97 5.85
C THR A 32 -2.48 11.70 6.71
N THR A 33 -2.21 10.54 6.11
CA THR A 33 -2.06 9.28 6.82
C THR A 33 -0.97 9.36 7.89
N PRO A 34 -1.27 9.03 9.17
CA PRO A 34 -0.29 9.03 10.25
C PRO A 34 0.90 8.12 9.94
N SER A 35 2.11 8.62 10.18
CA SER A 35 3.34 7.83 10.02
C SER A 35 3.33 6.57 10.90
N ALA A 36 2.70 6.68 12.08
CA ALA A 36 2.48 5.60 13.03
C ALA A 36 1.73 4.39 12.45
N LEU A 37 1.01 4.55 11.33
CA LEU A 37 0.35 3.42 10.64
C LEU A 37 1.37 2.42 10.08
N PHE A 38 2.57 2.88 9.74
CA PHE A 38 3.63 2.08 9.13
C PHE A 38 4.75 1.71 10.10
N THR A 39 4.64 2.09 11.37
CA THR A 39 5.57 1.69 12.42
C THR A 39 4.83 0.78 13.37
N MET A 40 4.75 -0.51 13.05
CA MET A 40 4.21 -1.48 14.00
C MET A 40 5.20 -1.59 15.16
N SER A 41 4.74 -1.30 16.37
CA SER A 41 5.48 -1.61 17.60
C SER A 41 4.55 -2.43 18.45
N GLU A 42 4.79 -3.74 18.47
CA GLU A 42 4.02 -4.72 19.25
C GLU A 42 4.16 -4.51 20.78
N ILE A 43 4.90 -3.47 21.21
CA ILE A 43 5.28 -3.29 22.61
C ILE A 43 4.06 -3.04 23.52
N ASN A 44 2.91 -2.58 23.02
CA ASN A 44 1.71 -2.36 23.82
C ASN A 44 0.44 -2.86 23.12
N ASN A 45 0.26 -4.19 23.12
CA ASN A 45 -0.89 -4.88 22.54
C ASN A 45 -2.24 -4.41 23.13
N THR A 46 -3.00 -3.64 22.36
CA THR A 46 -4.46 -3.51 22.51
C THR A 46 -5.19 -3.19 21.19
N ASN A 47 -4.48 -2.75 20.14
CA ASN A 47 -5.11 -2.22 18.91
C ASN A 47 -4.57 -2.80 17.59
N VAL A 48 -3.96 -4.01 17.59
CA VAL A 48 -3.43 -4.63 16.35
C VAL A 48 -4.50 -4.73 15.25
N HIS A 49 -5.71 -5.17 15.60
CA HIS A 49 -6.84 -5.23 14.67
C HIS A 49 -7.19 -3.86 14.06
N GLN A 50 -7.05 -2.78 14.82
CA GLN A 50 -7.34 -1.44 14.33
C GLN A 50 -6.28 -0.94 13.35
N GLN A 51 -5.01 -1.33 13.53
CA GLN A 51 -3.94 -1.01 12.59
C GLN A 51 -4.09 -1.80 11.28
N GLU A 52 -4.37 -3.10 11.36
CA GLU A 52 -4.64 -3.92 10.17
C GLU A 52 -5.84 -3.38 9.38
N GLU A 53 -6.90 -2.99 10.08
CA GLU A 53 -8.07 -2.36 9.48
C GLU A 53 -7.70 -1.02 8.82
N ALA A 54 -6.95 -0.16 9.51
CA ALA A 54 -6.51 1.12 8.96
C ALA A 54 -5.61 0.95 7.73
N LEU A 55 -4.72 -0.04 7.73
CA LEU A 55 -3.90 -0.40 6.58
C LEU A 55 -4.75 -0.90 5.41
N ALA A 56 -5.78 -1.70 5.68
CA ALA A 56 -6.70 -2.17 4.63
C ALA A 56 -7.45 -1.01 3.97
N TYR A 57 -8.00 -0.07 4.77
CA TYR A 57 -8.64 1.15 4.23
C TYR A 57 -7.67 2.04 3.47
N TRP A 58 -6.43 2.16 3.95
CA TRP A 58 -5.40 2.94 3.28
C TRP A 58 -5.03 2.35 1.91
N LEU A 59 -4.83 1.04 1.84
CA LEU A 59 -4.53 0.32 0.60
C LEU A 59 -5.69 0.43 -0.40
N ASP A 60 -6.92 0.20 0.05
CA ASP A 60 -8.11 0.34 -0.80
C ASP A 60 -8.26 1.78 -1.31
N GLY A 61 -8.02 2.78 -0.46
CA GLY A 61 -8.07 4.19 -0.84
C GLY A 61 -7.04 4.53 -1.92
N CYS A 62 -5.81 4.03 -1.79
CA CYS A 62 -4.78 4.14 -2.82
C CYS A 62 -5.23 3.50 -4.15
N GLN A 63 -5.86 2.33 -4.09
CA GLN A 63 -6.38 1.63 -5.26
C GLN A 63 -7.52 2.40 -5.94
N LYS A 64 -8.45 2.98 -5.16
CA LYS A 64 -9.53 3.82 -5.69
C LYS A 64 -9.01 5.07 -6.39
N ILE A 65 -8.03 5.75 -5.80
CA ILE A 65 -7.40 6.93 -6.43
C ILE A 65 -6.69 6.51 -7.72
N CYS A 66 -5.99 5.38 -7.73
CA CYS A 66 -5.38 4.83 -8.94
C CYS A 66 -6.42 4.57 -10.03
N GLN A 67 -7.54 3.91 -9.70
CA GLN A 67 -8.63 3.64 -10.66
C GLN A 67 -9.21 4.94 -11.24
N PHE A 68 -9.38 5.98 -10.41
CA PHE A 68 -9.87 7.28 -10.86
C PHE A 68 -8.94 7.95 -11.88
N TYR A 69 -7.63 7.93 -11.63
CA TYR A 69 -6.65 8.53 -12.53
C TYR A 69 -6.19 7.61 -13.67
N HIS A 70 -6.62 6.35 -13.68
CA HIS A 70 -6.06 5.30 -14.53
C HIS A 70 -5.95 5.69 -16.01
N HIS A 71 -7.01 6.30 -16.57
CA HIS A 71 -7.02 6.72 -17.97
C HIS A 71 -6.58 8.18 -18.20
N GLN A 72 -6.79 9.06 -17.21
CA GLN A 72 -6.56 10.49 -17.38
C GLN A 72 -5.10 10.87 -17.12
N GLN A 73 -4.49 10.26 -16.10
CA GLN A 73 -3.14 10.54 -15.62
C GLN A 73 -2.47 9.25 -15.16
N PRO A 74 -2.10 8.35 -16.09
CA PRO A 74 -1.62 7.01 -15.74
C PRO A 74 -0.35 7.03 -14.88
N GLN A 75 0.52 8.03 -15.05
CA GLN A 75 1.71 8.21 -14.19
C GLN A 75 1.33 8.55 -12.74
N LEU A 76 0.34 9.43 -12.55
CA LEU A 76 -0.16 9.76 -11.22
C LEU A 76 -0.86 8.54 -10.59
N ALA A 77 -1.70 7.85 -11.36
CA ALA A 77 -2.39 6.63 -10.92
C ALA A 77 -1.38 5.57 -10.43
N PHE A 78 -0.33 5.34 -11.21
CA PHE A 78 0.72 4.39 -10.87
C PHE A 78 1.46 4.77 -9.57
N THR A 79 1.72 6.06 -9.35
CA THR A 79 2.34 6.56 -8.12
C THR A 79 1.54 6.18 -6.87
N TYR A 80 0.21 6.16 -6.95
CA TYR A 80 -0.65 5.75 -5.84
C TYR A 80 -0.57 4.26 -5.49
N ILE A 81 -0.09 3.40 -6.39
CA ILE A 81 0.20 1.97 -6.07
C ILE A 81 1.69 1.77 -5.72
N GLN A 82 2.60 2.57 -6.26
CA GLN A 82 4.00 2.54 -5.85
C GLN A 82 4.20 2.99 -4.39
N LEU A 83 3.41 3.96 -3.91
CA LEU A 83 3.44 4.41 -2.52
C LEU A 83 3.24 3.27 -1.50
N PRO A 84 2.16 2.46 -1.58
CA PRO A 84 1.99 1.31 -0.69
C PRO A 84 3.09 0.27 -0.85
N TYR A 85 3.56 0.02 -2.07
CA TYR A 85 4.67 -0.88 -2.30
C TYR A 85 5.94 -0.44 -1.54
N ALA A 86 6.34 0.82 -1.70
CA ALA A 86 7.52 1.38 -1.04
C ALA A 86 7.38 1.42 0.50
N LYS A 87 6.19 1.76 1.02
CA LYS A 87 5.93 1.77 2.47
C LYS A 87 6.03 0.37 3.08
N LEU A 88 5.53 -0.66 2.38
CA LEU A 88 5.66 -2.04 2.82
C LEU A 88 7.11 -2.54 2.76
N GLN A 89 7.88 -2.16 1.74
CA GLN A 89 9.32 -2.47 1.70
C GLN A 89 10.06 -1.86 2.90
N ALA A 90 9.78 -0.58 3.21
CA ALA A 90 10.37 0.09 4.37
C ALA A 90 9.99 -0.59 5.69
N LEU A 91 8.72 -1.00 5.84
CA LEU A 91 8.25 -1.76 6.99
C LEU A 91 9.03 -3.09 7.15
N VAL A 92 9.23 -3.85 6.06
CA VAL A 92 9.95 -5.13 6.15
C VAL A 92 11.43 -4.94 6.50
N CYS A 93 12.05 -3.87 5.98
CA CYS A 93 13.46 -3.57 6.23
C CYS A 93 13.75 -3.02 7.64
N ASP A 94 12.74 -2.56 8.38
CA ASP A 94 12.94 -2.02 9.73
C ASP A 94 13.40 -3.14 10.69
N PRO A 95 14.59 -3.04 11.31
CA PRO A 95 15.12 -4.06 12.21
C PRO A 95 14.31 -4.19 13.52
N LEU A 96 13.53 -3.17 13.89
CA LEU A 96 12.72 -3.19 15.10
C LEU A 96 11.39 -3.94 14.92
N GLN A 97 11.03 -4.30 13.70
CA GLN A 97 9.78 -5.00 13.39
C GLN A 97 9.82 -6.47 13.78
N SER A 98 8.69 -6.98 14.27
CA SER A 98 8.54 -8.39 14.60
C SER A 98 8.63 -9.27 13.35
N ALA A 99 9.02 -10.54 13.52
CA ALA A 99 9.05 -11.49 12.41
C ALA A 99 7.66 -11.70 11.79
N THR A 100 6.60 -11.62 12.60
CA THR A 100 5.21 -11.72 12.17
C THR A 100 4.83 -10.54 11.26
N THR A 101 5.15 -9.31 11.67
CA THR A 101 4.91 -8.10 10.86
C THR A 101 5.68 -8.14 9.55
N LYS A 102 6.95 -8.54 9.57
CA LYS A 102 7.75 -8.69 8.34
C LYS A 102 7.13 -9.70 7.39
N ARG A 103 6.67 -10.84 7.90
CA ARG A 103 5.98 -11.87 7.09
C ARG A 103 4.68 -11.34 6.48
N TRP A 104 3.88 -10.61 7.27
CA TRP A 104 2.66 -9.97 6.79
C TRP A 104 2.96 -8.95 5.69
N GLY A 105 3.96 -8.07 5.90
CA GLY A 105 4.39 -7.06 4.94
C GLY A 105 4.84 -7.68 3.62
N LEU A 106 5.61 -8.77 3.68
CA LEU A 106 6.03 -9.51 2.49
C LEU A 106 4.85 -10.15 1.73
N LYS A 107 3.89 -10.77 2.43
CA LYS A 107 2.66 -11.30 1.79
C LYS A 107 1.84 -10.19 1.13
N LYS A 108 1.82 -8.99 1.72
CA LYS A 108 1.16 -7.83 1.12
C LYS A 108 1.93 -7.29 -0.09
N LEU A 109 3.27 -7.30 -0.07
CA LEU A 109 4.08 -6.98 -1.25
C LEU A 109 3.76 -7.89 -2.43
N ASP A 110 3.59 -9.20 -2.21
CA ASP A 110 3.16 -10.15 -3.25
C ASP A 110 1.80 -9.78 -3.87
N THR A 111 0.90 -9.18 -3.09
CA THR A 111 -0.40 -8.72 -3.61
C THR A 111 -0.25 -7.40 -4.38
N VAL A 112 0.50 -6.44 -3.85
CA VAL A 112 0.66 -5.11 -4.45
C VAL A 112 1.46 -5.17 -5.75
N ILE A 113 2.46 -6.06 -5.85
CA ILE A 113 3.22 -6.22 -7.09
C ILE A 113 2.33 -6.70 -8.23
N VAL A 114 1.38 -7.62 -7.98
CA VAL A 114 0.43 -8.07 -8.99
C VAL A 114 -0.40 -6.89 -9.50
N THR A 115 -0.91 -6.03 -8.60
CA THR A 115 -1.66 -4.83 -9.00
C THR A 115 -0.81 -3.86 -9.83
N LEU A 116 0.48 -3.68 -9.51
CA LEU A 116 1.39 -2.87 -10.32
C LEU A 116 1.60 -3.47 -11.72
N LEU A 117 1.79 -4.78 -11.81
CA LEU A 117 2.00 -5.47 -13.09
C LEU A 117 0.74 -5.44 -13.96
N GLU A 118 -0.44 -5.68 -13.37
CA GLU A 118 -1.74 -5.54 -14.04
C GLU A 118 -1.96 -4.10 -14.56
N PHE A 119 -1.57 -3.10 -13.75
CA PHE A 119 -1.58 -1.71 -14.20
C PHE A 119 -0.68 -1.53 -15.42
N CYS A 120 0.57 -1.98 -15.37
CA CYS A 120 1.49 -1.84 -16.50
C CYS A 120 0.97 -2.54 -17.77
N GLN A 121 0.41 -3.74 -17.63
CA GLN A 121 -0.11 -4.53 -18.76
C GLN A 121 -1.38 -3.95 -19.39
N SER A 122 -2.18 -3.21 -18.62
CA SER A 122 -3.39 -2.55 -19.13
C SER A 122 -3.11 -1.23 -19.87
N GLN A 123 -1.88 -0.71 -19.81
CA GLN A 123 -1.51 0.51 -20.51
C GLN A 123 -0.97 0.23 -21.94
N PRO A 124 -1.31 1.06 -22.93
CA PRO A 124 -0.93 0.81 -24.32
C PRO A 124 0.53 1.17 -24.67
N GLN A 125 1.22 1.95 -23.83
CA GLN A 125 2.55 2.48 -24.16
C GLN A 125 3.66 1.49 -23.80
N SER A 126 4.65 1.33 -24.67
CA SER A 126 5.80 0.42 -24.48
C SER A 126 6.62 0.71 -23.22
N GLN A 127 6.64 1.95 -22.73
CA GLN A 127 7.30 2.31 -21.47
C GLN A 127 6.80 1.47 -20.29
N TRP A 128 5.53 1.05 -20.29
CA TRP A 128 4.94 0.25 -19.22
C TRP A 128 5.38 -1.20 -19.28
N GLN A 129 5.72 -1.72 -20.45
CA GLN A 129 6.33 -3.05 -20.58
C GLN A 129 7.71 -3.07 -19.94
N GLN A 130 8.52 -2.05 -20.20
CA GLN A 130 9.82 -1.89 -19.54
C GLN A 130 9.64 -1.74 -18.03
N GLN A 131 8.73 -0.87 -17.59
CA GLN A 131 8.43 -0.67 -16.17
C GLN A 131 7.98 -1.98 -15.49
N SER A 132 7.19 -2.80 -16.18
CA SER A 132 6.76 -4.11 -15.69
C SER A 132 7.95 -5.05 -15.49
N GLN A 133 8.91 -5.06 -16.42
CA GLN A 133 10.12 -5.88 -16.31
C GLN A 133 10.99 -5.42 -15.14
N ASP A 134 11.23 -4.12 -15.04
CA ASP A 134 12.03 -3.53 -13.96
C ASP A 134 11.38 -3.81 -12.58
N LEU A 135 10.05 -3.77 -12.50
CA LEU A 135 9.30 -4.12 -11.29
C LEU A 135 9.47 -5.59 -10.89
N ILE A 136 9.42 -6.52 -11.86
CA ILE A 136 9.66 -7.94 -11.60
C ILE A 136 11.07 -8.14 -11.06
N ASP A 137 12.08 -7.58 -11.72
CA ASP A 137 13.48 -7.75 -11.34
C ASP A 137 13.77 -7.16 -9.95
N LEU A 138 13.22 -5.98 -9.67
CA LEU A 138 13.31 -5.35 -8.35
C LEU A 138 12.61 -6.19 -7.28
N HIS A 139 11.40 -6.69 -7.56
CA HIS A 139 10.64 -7.49 -6.61
C HIS A 139 11.33 -8.81 -6.29
N VAL A 140 11.80 -9.54 -7.31
CA VAL A 140 12.54 -10.79 -7.13
C VAL A 140 13.82 -10.57 -6.32
N THR A 141 14.59 -9.54 -6.68
CA THR A 141 15.82 -9.17 -5.96
C THR A 141 15.53 -8.85 -4.50
N PHE A 142 14.48 -8.07 -4.24
CA PHE A 142 14.07 -7.73 -2.88
C PHE A 142 13.65 -8.97 -2.09
N MET A 143 12.80 -9.83 -2.65
CA MET A 143 12.32 -11.05 -1.98
C MET A 143 13.45 -12.03 -1.68
N ALA A 144 14.43 -12.16 -2.59
CA ALA A 144 15.63 -12.96 -2.38
C ALA A 144 16.48 -12.42 -1.21
N ALA A 145 16.66 -11.09 -1.12
CA ALA A 145 17.38 -10.46 -0.02
C ALA A 145 16.69 -10.68 1.34
N GLN A 146 15.37 -10.84 1.35
CA GLN A 146 14.58 -11.18 2.54
C GLN A 146 14.52 -12.71 2.81
N GLN A 147 15.39 -13.52 2.19
CA GLN A 147 15.45 -14.98 2.35
C GLN A 147 14.12 -15.71 2.12
N HIS A 148 13.24 -15.15 1.28
CA HIS A 148 11.90 -15.67 1.03
C HIS A 148 11.10 -15.96 2.32
N LEU A 149 11.22 -15.09 3.33
CA LEU A 149 10.51 -15.23 4.60
C LEU A 149 8.98 -15.29 4.44
N ASN A 150 8.43 -14.85 3.29
CA ASN A 150 7.01 -15.01 2.94
C ASN A 150 6.58 -16.48 2.76
N LEU A 151 7.49 -17.37 2.37
CA LEU A 151 7.22 -18.78 2.07
C LEU A 151 7.39 -19.72 3.27
N ARG A 152 7.84 -19.20 4.43
CA ARG A 152 7.98 -20.02 5.64
C ARG A 152 6.62 -20.19 6.31
N TYR A 153 6.20 -21.45 6.48
CA TYR A 153 5.00 -21.86 7.21
C TYR A 153 5.21 -21.68 8.71
#